data_AF-J5Y3M9-F1
#
_entry.id   AF-J5Y3M9-F1
#
_cell.length_a   1.000
_cell.length_b   1.000
_cell.length_c   1.000
_cell.angle_alpha   90.00
_cell.angle_beta   90.00
_cell.angle_gamma   90.00
#
_symmetry.space_group_name_H-M   'P 1'
#
loop_
_entity.id
_entity.type
_entity.pdbx_description
1 polymer ?
#
loop_
_entity_poly.entity_id
_entity_poly.type
_entity_poly.pdbx_seq_one_letter_code
_entity_poly.pdbx_strand_id
1 'polypeptide(L)'
;MNSQLRYSRHIYLRTQETSSIGLISINEAHKIIAEQQLWENVTRLLEYSSAKVYAHCFKVSKLSCYEIIVHQLIELNNEPEAIKNKITAANYILSRTFLSRSGVMRTLAKLKQLGAIQLHRGILVTMNQLPPSLKLSE
;
A
#
# COMPACT_ATOMS: atom_id res chain seq x y z
N MET A 1 -11.97 -12.53 -14.08
CA MET A 1 -12.48 -13.43 -13.02
C MET A 1 -11.99 -12.88 -11.68
N ASN A 2 -12.91 -12.39 -10.85
CA ASN A 2 -12.64 -11.74 -9.57
C ASN A 2 -11.76 -12.63 -8.66
N SER A 3 -10.50 -12.24 -8.46
CA SER A 3 -9.56 -12.96 -7.59
C SER A 3 -9.52 -12.43 -6.16
N GLN A 4 -10.25 -11.35 -5.86
CA GLN A 4 -10.13 -10.62 -4.59
C GLN A 4 -10.84 -11.29 -3.39
N LEU A 5 -11.57 -12.39 -3.61
CA LEU A 5 -12.21 -13.17 -2.54
C LEU A 5 -11.64 -14.59 -2.40
N ARG A 6 -10.39 -14.81 -2.83
CA ARG A 6 -9.65 -15.97 -2.31
C ARG A 6 -9.14 -15.60 -0.92
N TYR A 7 -9.54 -16.38 0.09
CA TYR A 7 -8.97 -16.37 1.44
C TYR A 7 -7.47 -16.07 1.36
N SER A 8 -7.13 -14.84 1.72
CA SER A 8 -5.77 -14.35 1.63
C SER A 8 -4.97 -15.03 2.74
N ARG A 9 -4.11 -15.97 2.35
CA ARG A 9 -3.05 -16.55 3.18
C ARG A 9 -2.00 -15.51 3.65
N HIS A 10 -2.31 -14.20 3.57
CA HIS A 10 -1.40 -13.08 3.81
C HIS A 10 -1.80 -12.24 5.03
N ILE A 11 -2.85 -12.62 5.77
CA ILE A 11 -3.20 -11.96 7.04
C ILE A 11 -2.86 -12.93 8.16
N TYR A 12 -1.90 -12.54 8.99
CA TYR A 12 -1.56 -13.24 10.21
C TYR A 12 -1.75 -12.27 11.39
N LEU A 13 -2.22 -12.81 12.50
CA LEU A 13 -2.26 -12.09 13.76
C LEU A 13 -0.90 -12.24 14.44
N ARG A 14 -0.33 -11.13 14.88
CA ARG A 14 0.89 -11.11 15.68
C ARG A 14 0.61 -10.28 16.94
N THR A 15 0.89 -10.86 18.09
CA THR A 15 0.81 -10.14 19.37
C THR A 15 2.00 -9.20 19.48
N GLN A 16 1.79 -8.02 20.06
CA GLN A 16 2.88 -7.07 20.30
C GLN A 16 3.62 -7.35 21.62
N GLU A 17 2.99 -8.11 22.50
CA GLU A 17 3.50 -8.50 23.81
C GLU A 17 3.17 -9.97 24.11
N THR A 18 3.58 -10.46 25.28
CA THR A 18 3.19 -11.79 25.77
C THR A 18 1.68 -11.79 26.01
N SER A 19 0.96 -12.63 25.28
CA SER A 19 -0.51 -12.65 25.32
C SER A 19 -1.04 -14.08 25.32
N SER A 20 -2.19 -14.26 25.96
CA SER A 20 -2.98 -15.48 25.88
C SER A 20 -4.06 -15.32 24.80
N ILE A 21 -4.16 -16.28 23.88
CA ILE A 21 -5.11 -16.24 22.78
C ILE A 21 -6.15 -17.35 22.96
N GLY A 22 -7.42 -16.97 23.04
CA GLY A 22 -8.54 -17.91 22.94
C GLY A 22 -8.89 -18.16 21.48
N LEU A 23 -9.01 -19.42 21.09
CA LEU A 23 -9.45 -19.83 19.76
C LEU A 23 -10.74 -20.64 19.88
N ILE A 24 -11.69 -20.34 19.01
CA ILE A 24 -12.92 -21.11 18.84
C ILE A 24 -13.12 -21.38 17.37
N SER A 25 -13.78 -22.49 17.02
CA SER A 25 -14.15 -22.71 15.64
C SER A 25 -15.22 -21.70 15.22
N ILE A 26 -15.22 -21.33 13.93
CA ILE A 26 -16.24 -20.41 13.40
C ILE A 26 -17.66 -20.97 13.56
N ASN A 27 -17.82 -22.30 13.51
CA ASN A 27 -19.11 -22.96 13.68
C ASN A 27 -19.63 -22.83 15.11
N GLU A 28 -18.76 -23.04 16.11
CA GLU A 28 -19.10 -22.83 17.52
C GLU A 28 -19.37 -21.35 17.81
N ALA A 29 -18.58 -20.44 17.23
CA ALA A 29 -18.81 -19.01 17.34
C ALA A 29 -20.20 -18.63 16.85
N HIS A 30 -20.59 -19.07 15.64
CA HIS A 30 -21.91 -18.80 15.09
C HIS A 30 -23.04 -19.35 15.95
N LYS A 31 -22.87 -20.56 16.49
CA LYS A 31 -23.84 -21.17 17.40
C LYS A 31 -24.02 -20.32 18.66
N ILE A 32 -22.92 -19.95 19.32
CA ILE A 32 -22.94 -19.11 20.53
C ILE A 32 -23.59 -17.75 20.24
N ILE A 33 -23.23 -17.10 19.12
CA ILE A 33 -23.78 -15.80 18.75
C ILE A 33 -25.30 -15.88 18.56
N ALA A 34 -25.80 -16.94 17.93
CA ALA A 34 -27.23 -17.15 17.73
C ALA A 34 -27.96 -17.48 19.05
N GLU A 35 -27.44 -18.42 19.83
CA GLU A 35 -28.08 -18.87 21.08
C GLU A 35 -28.13 -17.75 22.12
N GLN A 36 -27.09 -16.93 22.20
CA GLN A 36 -26.98 -15.82 23.17
C GLN A 36 -27.44 -14.47 22.61
N GLN A 37 -28.01 -14.42 21.40
CA GLN A 37 -28.52 -13.20 20.77
C GLN A 37 -27.47 -12.07 20.67
N LEU A 38 -26.21 -12.42 20.37
CA LEU A 38 -25.08 -11.48 20.38
C LEU A 38 -24.88 -10.72 19.07
N TRP A 39 -25.78 -10.87 18.10
CA TRP A 39 -25.65 -10.30 16.76
C TRP A 39 -25.46 -8.78 16.77
N GLU A 40 -26.08 -8.06 17.70
CA GLU A 40 -25.88 -6.61 17.82
C GLU A 40 -24.44 -6.26 18.21
N ASN A 41 -23.87 -6.95 19.21
CA ASN A 41 -22.50 -6.72 19.66
C ASN A 41 -21.48 -7.05 18.57
N VAL A 42 -21.70 -8.16 17.87
CA VAL A 42 -20.87 -8.57 16.73
C VAL A 42 -20.97 -7.52 15.60
N THR A 43 -22.17 -7.04 15.31
CA THR A 43 -22.38 -6.03 14.26
C THR A 43 -21.68 -4.72 14.59
N ARG A 44 -21.75 -4.24 15.85
CA ARG A 44 -21.02 -3.04 16.30
C ARG A 44 -19.50 -3.21 16.18
N LEU A 45 -18.97 -4.39 16.49
CA LEU A 45 -17.54 -4.69 16.33
C LEU A 45 -17.13 -4.71 14.85
N LEU A 46 -17.97 -5.27 13.98
CA LEU A 46 -17.76 -5.28 12.53
C LEU A 46 -17.83 -3.87 11.94
N GLU A 47 -18.78 -3.06 12.37
CA GLU A 47 -18.91 -1.66 11.95
C GLU A 47 -17.64 -0.87 12.30
N TYR A 48 -17.19 -0.95 13.55
CA TYR A 48 -15.94 -0.30 13.99
C TYR A 48 -14.73 -0.78 13.19
N SER A 49 -14.59 -2.10 13.02
CA SER A 49 -13.46 -2.69 12.28
C SER A 49 -13.46 -2.26 10.82
N SER A 50 -14.64 -2.27 10.18
CA SER A 50 -14.82 -1.84 8.79
C SER A 50 -14.54 -0.36 8.61
N ALA A 51 -15.00 0.50 9.52
CA ALA A 51 -14.71 1.94 9.50
C ALA A 51 -13.22 2.22 9.64
N LYS A 52 -12.49 1.47 10.48
CA LYS A 52 -11.03 1.61 10.66
C LYS A 52 -10.27 1.17 9.42
N VAL A 53 -10.64 0.03 8.81
CA VAL A 53 -10.06 -0.43 7.55
C VAL A 53 -10.36 0.56 6.43
N TYR A 54 -11.61 1.04 6.33
CA TYR A 54 -11.99 2.02 5.33
C TYR A 54 -11.24 3.35 5.50
N ALA A 55 -11.14 3.89 6.71
CA ALA A 55 -10.37 5.11 6.97
C ALA A 55 -8.87 4.92 6.67
N HIS A 56 -8.31 3.74 6.94
CA HIS A 56 -6.95 3.39 6.55
C HIS A 56 -6.81 3.33 5.03
N CYS A 57 -7.68 2.62 4.33
CA CYS A 57 -7.69 2.53 2.87
C CYS A 57 -7.90 3.89 2.21
N PHE A 58 -8.84 4.72 2.70
CA PHE A 58 -9.10 6.06 2.21
C PHE A 58 -7.90 7.00 2.41
N LYS A 59 -7.20 6.90 3.55
CA LYS A 59 -5.92 7.59 3.77
C LYS A 59 -4.83 7.07 2.81
N VAL A 60 -4.86 5.79 2.47
CA VAL A 60 -3.90 5.14 1.56
C VAL A 60 -4.26 5.37 0.07
N SER A 61 -5.52 5.67 -0.28
CA SER A 61 -6.05 5.64 -1.66
C SER A 61 -6.36 7.00 -2.30
N LYS A 62 -5.93 8.14 -1.72
CA LYS A 62 -6.07 9.47 -2.36
C LYS A 62 -4.96 9.82 -3.37
N LEU A 63 -4.01 8.92 -3.61
CA LEU A 63 -2.93 9.10 -4.56
C LEU A 63 -3.00 7.98 -5.60
N SER A 64 -3.14 8.32 -6.88
CA SER A 64 -2.91 7.43 -8.01
C SER A 64 -1.52 6.79 -7.90
N CYS A 65 -1.29 5.64 -8.57
CA CYS A 65 0.05 5.04 -8.64
C CYS A 65 1.10 6.06 -9.05
N TYR A 66 0.72 7.00 -9.92
CA TYR A 66 1.54 8.14 -10.30
C TYR A 66 1.88 9.04 -9.10
N GLU A 67 0.87 9.51 -8.36
CA GLU A 67 1.07 10.40 -7.22
C GLU A 67 1.85 9.72 -6.08
N ILE A 68 1.64 8.42 -5.85
CA ILE A 68 2.45 7.64 -4.90
C ILE A 68 3.92 7.62 -5.36
N ILE A 69 4.17 7.38 -6.65
CA ILE A 69 5.53 7.36 -7.22
C ILE A 69 6.17 8.75 -7.17
N VAL A 70 5.43 9.81 -7.48
CA VAL A 70 5.89 11.20 -7.38
C VAL A 70 6.28 11.54 -5.95
N HIS A 71 5.42 11.20 -4.98
CA HIS A 71 5.72 11.43 -3.58
C HIS A 71 7.00 10.70 -3.15
N GLN A 72 7.15 9.41 -3.49
CA GLN A 72 8.37 8.66 -3.18
C GLN A 72 9.61 9.21 -3.89
N LEU A 73 9.46 9.74 -5.11
CA LEU A 73 10.57 10.36 -5.83
C LEU A 73 11.01 11.67 -5.16
N ILE A 74 10.07 12.52 -4.70
CA ILE A 74 10.36 13.74 -3.96
C ILE A 74 11.12 13.40 -2.68
N GLU A 75 10.66 12.40 -1.93
CA GLU A 75 11.36 11.89 -0.74
C GLU A 75 12.78 11.44 -1.09
N LEU A 76 12.96 10.62 -2.14
CA LEU A 76 14.28 10.18 -2.60
C LEU A 76 15.20 11.34 -2.99
N ASN A 77 14.67 12.42 -3.56
CA ASN A 77 15.47 13.57 -3.96
C ASN A 77 16.00 14.37 -2.76
N ASN A 78 15.29 14.32 -1.63
CA ASN A 78 15.64 15.00 -0.38
C ASN A 78 16.52 14.16 0.56
N GLU A 79 16.73 12.87 0.26
CA GLU A 79 17.66 12.01 0.99
C GLU A 79 19.13 12.47 0.82
N PRO A 80 20.02 12.25 1.81
CA PRO A 80 21.44 12.56 1.69
C PRO A 80 22.11 11.82 0.53
N GLU A 81 23.13 12.44 -0.08
CA GLU A 81 23.89 11.87 -1.21
C GLU A 81 24.47 10.46 -0.91
N ALA A 82 24.80 10.19 0.36
CA ALA A 82 25.27 8.88 0.80
C ALA A 82 24.22 7.75 0.66
N ILE A 83 22.92 8.09 0.68
CA ILE A 83 21.79 7.17 0.50
C ILE A 83 21.33 7.19 -0.96
N LYS A 84 21.10 8.39 -1.50
CA LYS A 84 20.59 8.62 -2.86
C LYS A 84 21.43 7.91 -3.93
N ASN A 85 22.76 7.92 -3.80
CA ASN A 85 23.68 7.29 -4.76
C ASN A 85 23.84 5.77 -4.60
N LYS A 86 23.18 5.14 -3.60
CA LYS A 86 23.29 3.69 -3.32
C LYS A 86 22.04 2.89 -3.64
N ILE A 87 20.92 3.55 -3.98
CA ILE A 87 19.65 2.89 -4.27
C ILE A 87 19.06 3.35 -5.59
N THR A 88 18.46 2.42 -6.33
CA THR A 88 17.72 2.78 -7.55
C THR A 88 16.35 3.35 -7.18
N ALA A 89 15.85 4.28 -8.00
CA ALA A 89 14.51 4.85 -7.79
C ALA A 89 13.43 3.76 -7.74
N ALA A 90 13.53 2.74 -8.60
CA ALA A 90 12.58 1.63 -8.63
C ALA A 90 12.60 0.81 -7.33
N ASN A 91 13.78 0.47 -6.79
CA ASN A 91 13.89 -0.31 -5.55
C ASN A 91 13.44 0.52 -4.34
N TYR A 92 13.77 1.81 -4.32
CA TYR A 92 13.30 2.73 -3.28
C TYR A 92 11.77 2.77 -3.23
N ILE A 93 11.11 2.90 -4.37
CA ILE A 93 9.64 2.91 -4.47
C ILE A 93 9.02 1.55 -4.12
N LEU A 94 9.55 0.45 -4.66
CA LEU A 94 8.98 -0.89 -4.46
C LEU A 94 9.13 -1.42 -3.05
N SER A 95 10.18 -1.00 -2.33
CA SER A 95 10.36 -1.39 -0.93
C SER A 95 9.42 -0.65 0.04
N ARG A 96 8.79 0.45 -0.41
CA ARG A 96 7.99 1.35 0.44
C ARG A 96 6.52 1.44 0.03
N THR A 97 6.10 0.69 -0.99
CA THR A 97 4.74 0.74 -1.55
C THR A 97 4.26 -0.65 -1.94
N PHE A 98 2.93 -0.83 -2.04
CA PHE A 98 2.31 -2.05 -2.56
C PHE A 98 2.11 -2.04 -4.09
N LEU A 99 2.84 -1.16 -4.79
CA LEU A 99 2.73 -1.03 -6.23
C LEU A 99 3.39 -2.21 -6.94
N SER A 100 2.83 -2.59 -8.09
CA SER A 100 3.45 -3.60 -8.93
C SER A 100 4.74 -3.07 -9.54
N ARG A 101 5.74 -3.96 -9.68
CA ARG A 101 7.00 -3.65 -10.37
C ARG A 101 6.77 -3.08 -11.77
N SER A 102 5.83 -3.64 -12.52
CA SER A 102 5.48 -3.16 -13.86
C SER A 102 4.86 -1.76 -13.83
N GLY A 103 4.00 -1.45 -12.85
CA GLY A 103 3.43 -0.12 -12.67
C GLY A 103 4.48 0.94 -12.33
N VAL A 104 5.40 0.61 -11.42
CA VAL A 104 6.52 1.49 -11.06
C VAL A 104 7.41 1.78 -12.26
N MET A 105 7.83 0.73 -12.98
CA MET A 105 8.70 0.88 -14.15
C MET A 105 8.05 1.69 -15.26
N ARG A 106 6.74 1.47 -15.53
CA ARG A 106 5.99 2.23 -16.55
C ARG A 106 5.96 3.72 -16.24
N THR A 107 5.66 4.08 -15.00
CA THR A 107 5.63 5.49 -14.58
C THR A 107 7.00 6.14 -14.62
N LEU A 108 8.05 5.45 -14.14
CA LEU A 108 9.42 5.96 -14.22
C LEU A 108 9.87 6.17 -15.67
N ALA A 109 9.54 5.25 -16.57
CA ALA A 109 9.82 5.39 -17.99
C ALA A 109 9.13 6.62 -18.59
N LYS A 110 7.86 6.85 -18.24
CA LYS A 110 7.10 8.01 -18.72
C LYS A 110 7.64 9.33 -18.16
N LEU A 111 7.97 9.38 -16.86
CA LEU A 111 8.60 10.55 -16.24
C LEU A 111 9.96 10.87 -16.87
N LYS A 112 10.76 9.84 -17.20
CA LYS A 112 12.01 10.01 -17.94
C LYS A 112 11.76 10.55 -19.36
N GLN A 113 10.76 10.01 -20.07
CA GLN A 113 10.40 10.46 -21.42
C GLN A 113 9.96 11.93 -21.43
N LEU A 114 9.23 12.36 -20.41
CA LEU A 114 8.78 13.75 -20.24
C LEU A 114 9.91 14.70 -19.82
N GLY A 115 11.13 14.20 -19.59
CA GLY A 115 12.25 15.00 -19.09
C GLY A 115 12.07 15.47 -17.63
N ALA A 116 11.09 14.91 -16.92
CA ALA A 116 10.77 15.30 -15.56
C ALA A 116 11.78 14.74 -14.54
N ILE A 117 12.41 13.60 -14.86
CA ILE A 117 13.50 13.00 -14.07
C ILE A 117 14.64 12.51 -14.96
N GLN A 118 15.86 12.49 -14.42
CA GLN A 118 17.01 11.84 -15.03
C GLN A 118 17.53 10.73 -14.13
N LEU A 119 17.70 9.54 -14.72
CA LEU A 119 18.22 8.37 -14.03
C LEU A 119 19.54 7.93 -14.67
N HIS A 120 20.61 7.78 -13.89
CA HIS A 120 21.87 7.18 -14.33
C HIS A 120 22.05 5.82 -13.65
N ARG A 121 22.12 4.73 -14.43
CA ARG A 121 22.12 3.34 -13.91
C ARG A 121 21.00 3.06 -12.88
N GLY A 122 19.86 3.75 -13.02
CA GLY A 122 18.69 3.63 -12.13
C GLY A 122 18.70 4.53 -10.90
N ILE A 123 19.80 5.25 -10.63
CA ILE A 123 19.94 6.25 -9.55
C ILE A 123 19.32 7.56 -10.01
N LEU A 124 18.57 8.22 -9.13
CA LEU A 124 17.97 9.54 -9.40
C LEU A 124 19.03 10.64 -9.34
N VAL A 125 19.34 11.26 -10.48
CA VAL A 125 20.35 12.31 -10.61
C VAL A 125 19.71 13.70 -10.60
N THR A 126 18.64 13.88 -11.37
CA THR A 126 17.99 15.18 -11.55
C THR A 126 16.48 15.03 -11.45
N MET A 127 15.83 16.01 -10.82
CA MET A 127 14.38 16.14 -10.73
C MET A 127 13.95 17.55 -11.15
N ASN A 128 13.12 17.62 -12.18
CA ASN A 128 12.53 18.86 -12.68
C ASN A 128 11.07 18.97 -12.21
N GLN A 129 10.35 20.02 -12.63
CA GLN A 129 8.93 20.17 -12.32
C GLN A 129 8.14 18.94 -12.78
N LEU A 130 7.51 18.27 -11.83
CA LEU A 130 6.69 17.08 -12.07
C LEU A 130 5.29 17.51 -12.53
N PRO A 131 4.70 16.86 -13.53
CA PRO A 131 3.38 17.24 -14.01
C PRO A 131 2.30 16.98 -12.94
N PRO A 132 1.23 17.79 -12.87
CA PRO A 132 0.19 17.65 -11.85
C PRO A 132 -0.62 16.35 -11.99
N SER A 133 -0.64 15.74 -13.18
CA SER A 133 -1.21 14.42 -13.43
C SER A 133 -0.55 13.76 -14.63
N LEU A 134 -0.57 12.42 -14.67
CA LEU A 134 -0.08 11.65 -15.81
C LEU A 134 -1.27 11.04 -16.56
N LYS A 135 -1.55 11.52 -17.78
CA LYS A 135 -2.41 10.80 -18.72
C LYS A 135 -1.57 9.72 -19.39
N LEU A 136 -1.77 8.47 -18.97
CA LEU A 136 -1.23 7.31 -19.67
C LEU A 136 -2.09 7.14 -20.94
N SER A 137 -1.60 7.63 -22.08
CA SER A 137 -2.17 7.28 -23.39
C SER A 137 -1.95 5.79 -23.63
N GLU A 138 -3.01 5.08 -24.04
CA GLU A 138 -3.00 3.66 -24.44
C GLU A 138 -2.00 3.37 -25.57
#